data_AF-A0A0M9G8A9-F1
#
_entry.id   AF-A0A0M9G8A9-F1
#
_cell.length_a   1.000
_cell.length_b   1.000
_cell.length_c   1.000
_cell.angle_alpha   90.00
_cell.angle_beta   90.00
_cell.angle_gamma   90.00
#
_symmetry.space_group_name_H-M   'P 1'
#
loop_
_entity.id
_entity.type
_entity.pdbx_description
1 polymer ?
#
loop_
_entity_poly.entity_id
_entity_poly.type
_entity_poly.pdbx_seq_one_letter_code
_entity_poly.pdbx_strand_id
1 'polypeptide(L)'
;MSDGPGRRKVYGFKAERQAFFSKNVRQTFLEEGRKKKDEERARMEAYRKLCKEEGIVSKRLAEYDNTRKAATADLSSTLEKIDYDQSLTNNEKKKRKFNLKRKFSATTVTDIMDKRQKHHNALSGVEEIQRKRQEEREAKKTERQLREKEKKVRVQARKSRNALFAKRTKKGQPVMSSRMESLLQKIER
;
A
#
# COMPACT_ATOMS: atom_id res chain seq x y z
N MET A 1 -80.17 17.37 -3.55
CA MET A 1 -79.13 18.13 -2.84
C MET A 1 -78.50 17.23 -1.80
N SER A 2 -77.34 16.65 -2.09
CA SER A 2 -76.51 15.97 -1.10
C SER A 2 -75.05 16.05 -1.56
N ASP A 3 -74.48 17.25 -1.41
CA ASP A 3 -73.05 17.47 -1.51
C ASP A 3 -72.36 16.86 -0.29
N GLY A 4 -71.94 15.59 -0.43
CA GLY A 4 -71.06 14.94 0.53
C GLY A 4 -69.65 15.58 0.46
N PRO A 5 -68.98 15.79 1.59
CA PRO A 5 -67.71 16.51 1.64
C PRO A 5 -66.65 15.76 0.81
N GLY A 6 -66.09 16.46 -0.16
CA GLY A 6 -65.04 15.96 -1.05
C GLY A 6 -63.91 15.31 -0.25
N ARG A 7 -63.85 13.97 -0.28
CA ARG A 7 -62.64 13.24 0.09
C ARG A 7 -61.52 13.71 -0.84
N ARG A 8 -60.63 14.57 -0.36
CA ARG A 8 -59.37 14.86 -1.05
C ARG A 8 -58.69 13.52 -1.31
N LYS A 9 -58.48 13.18 -2.59
CA LYS A 9 -57.61 12.06 -2.97
C LYS A 9 -56.20 12.38 -2.46
N VAL A 10 -55.84 11.85 -1.30
CA VAL A 10 -54.47 11.87 -0.79
C VAL A 10 -53.70 10.87 -1.64
N TYR A 11 -53.17 11.30 -2.77
CA TYR A 11 -52.23 10.49 -3.57
C TYR A 11 -51.00 10.13 -2.71
N GLY A 12 -50.39 8.99 -2.99
CA GLY A 12 -49.34 8.31 -2.21
C GLY A 12 -47.98 9.03 -2.15
N PHE A 13 -47.96 10.25 -1.64
CA PHE A 13 -46.86 11.19 -1.88
C PHE A 13 -45.68 11.15 -0.89
N LYS A 14 -45.41 10.06 -0.16
CA LYS A 14 -44.12 9.96 0.58
C LYS A 14 -43.07 9.24 -0.27
N ALA A 15 -43.41 8.06 -0.79
CA ALA A 15 -42.52 7.27 -1.63
C ALA A 15 -42.16 7.98 -2.94
N GLU A 16 -43.15 8.61 -3.61
CA GLU A 16 -42.92 9.34 -4.86
C GLU A 16 -42.08 10.62 -4.65
N ARG A 17 -42.33 11.37 -3.57
CA ARG A 17 -41.51 12.54 -3.20
C ARG A 17 -40.08 12.15 -2.83
N GLN A 18 -39.90 11.05 -2.10
CA GLN A 18 -38.58 10.52 -1.78
C GLN A 18 -37.86 10.02 -3.03
N ALA A 19 -38.57 9.36 -3.95
CA ALA A 19 -38.01 8.91 -5.22
C ALA A 19 -37.59 10.10 -6.10
N PHE A 20 -38.42 11.15 -6.19
CA PHE A 20 -38.10 12.37 -6.93
C PHE A 20 -36.90 13.12 -6.33
N PHE A 21 -36.87 13.29 -5.00
CA PHE A 21 -35.72 13.88 -4.29
C PHE A 21 -34.44 13.07 -4.55
N SER A 22 -34.51 11.74 -4.43
CA SER A 22 -33.36 10.87 -4.69
C SER A 22 -32.86 10.96 -6.14
N LYS A 23 -33.76 11.14 -7.11
CA LYS A 23 -33.43 11.32 -8.53
C LYS A 23 -32.74 12.67 -8.75
N ASN A 24 -33.26 13.75 -8.15
CA ASN A 24 -32.67 15.09 -8.29
C ASN A 24 -31.30 15.18 -7.63
N VAL A 25 -31.13 14.69 -6.40
CA VAL A 25 -29.82 14.67 -5.73
C VAL A 25 -28.80 13.85 -6.52
N ARG A 26 -29.24 12.73 -7.12
CA ARG A 26 -28.36 11.93 -7.98
C ARG A 26 -27.98 12.68 -9.25
N GLN A 27 -28.90 13.43 -9.84
CA GLN A 27 -28.65 14.21 -11.04
C GLN A 27 -27.68 15.36 -10.75
N THR A 28 -27.90 16.13 -9.68
CA THR A 28 -27.01 17.22 -9.29
C THR A 28 -25.60 16.71 -8.99
N PHE A 29 -25.47 15.59 -8.27
CA PHE A 29 -24.16 14.96 -8.01
C PHE A 29 -23.42 14.57 -9.31
N LEU A 30 -24.14 14.02 -10.30
CA LEU A 30 -23.55 13.68 -11.60
C LEU A 30 -23.16 14.91 -12.40
N GLU A 31 -23.96 15.97 -12.36
CA GLU A 31 -23.69 17.24 -13.02
C GLU A 31 -22.49 17.96 -12.39
N GLU A 32 -22.41 18.01 -11.06
CA GLU A 32 -21.25 18.53 -10.33
C GLU A 32 -19.97 17.76 -10.69
N GLY A 33 -20.05 16.43 -10.79
CA GLY A 33 -18.92 15.62 -11.24
C GLY A 33 -18.46 15.95 -12.66
N ARG A 34 -19.40 16.21 -13.57
CA ARG A 34 -19.08 16.65 -14.95
C ARG A 34 -18.47 18.04 -14.96
N LYS A 35 -19.06 19.00 -14.24
CA LYS A 35 -18.55 20.36 -14.09
C LYS A 35 -17.10 20.36 -13.60
N LYS A 36 -16.79 19.62 -12.55
CA LYS A 36 -15.42 19.49 -12.02
C LYS A 36 -14.41 19.00 -13.06
N LYS A 37 -14.80 18.07 -13.93
CA LYS A 37 -13.95 17.58 -15.02
C LYS A 37 -13.74 18.61 -16.12
N ASP A 38 -14.81 19.28 -16.53
CA ASP A 38 -14.71 20.28 -17.57
C ASP A 38 -13.94 21.51 -17.08
N GLU A 39 -14.08 21.89 -15.81
CA GLU A 39 -13.24 22.88 -15.12
C GLU A 39 -11.77 22.45 -15.05
N GLU A 40 -11.47 21.20 -14.70
CA GLU A 40 -10.11 20.65 -14.74
C GLU A 40 -9.52 20.70 -16.15
N ARG A 41 -10.29 20.29 -17.17
CA ARG A 41 -9.86 20.33 -18.56
C ARG A 41 -9.59 21.76 -19.01
N ALA A 42 -10.49 22.69 -18.71
CA ALA A 42 -10.33 24.10 -19.03
C ALA A 42 -9.07 24.70 -18.35
N ARG A 43 -8.81 24.34 -17.09
CA ARG A 43 -7.58 24.76 -16.39
C ARG A 43 -6.32 24.24 -17.08
N MET A 44 -6.30 22.97 -17.48
CA MET A 44 -5.14 22.39 -18.17
C MET A 44 -4.96 22.91 -19.59
N GLU A 45 -6.04 23.22 -20.30
CA GLU A 45 -5.98 23.85 -21.62
C GLU A 45 -5.52 25.31 -21.55
N ALA A 46 -5.99 26.07 -20.56
CA ALA A 46 -5.46 27.40 -20.28
C ALA A 46 -3.96 27.35 -19.97
N TYR A 47 -3.53 26.39 -19.13
CA TYR A 47 -2.12 26.19 -18.84
C TYR A 47 -1.31 25.78 -20.09
N ARG A 48 -1.89 24.96 -20.99
CA ARG A 48 -1.26 24.61 -22.27
C ARG A 48 -1.09 25.82 -23.19
N LYS A 49 -2.06 26.73 -23.22
CA LYS A 49 -1.95 27.99 -23.98
C LYS A 49 -0.80 28.85 -23.44
N LEU A 50 -0.74 29.03 -22.13
CA LEU A 50 0.36 29.77 -21.48
C LEU A 50 1.74 29.16 -21.79
N CYS A 51 1.90 27.84 -21.61
CA CYS A 51 3.16 27.19 -21.93
C CYS A 51 3.54 27.31 -23.42
N LYS A 52 2.55 27.34 -24.32
CA LYS A 52 2.78 27.54 -25.77
C LYS A 52 3.22 28.98 -26.08
N GLU A 53 2.60 29.97 -25.44
CA GLU A 53 2.96 31.39 -25.56
C GLU A 53 4.39 31.63 -25.07
N GLU A 54 4.80 30.95 -23.98
CA GLU A 54 6.15 31.03 -23.43
C GLU A 54 7.18 30.11 -24.13
N GLY A 55 6.73 29.22 -25.03
CA GLY A 55 7.61 28.24 -25.69
C GLY A 55 8.16 27.15 -24.77
N ILE A 56 7.53 26.90 -23.62
CA ILE A 56 8.01 25.96 -22.59
C ILE A 56 7.34 24.59 -22.74
N VAL A 57 8.16 23.53 -22.68
CA VAL A 57 7.66 22.14 -22.58
C VAL A 57 7.42 21.79 -21.11
N SER A 58 6.16 21.85 -20.66
CA SER A 58 5.81 21.55 -19.27
C SER A 58 5.75 20.05 -18.99
N LYS A 59 6.57 19.58 -18.04
CA LYS A 59 6.51 18.20 -17.49
C LYS A 59 5.15 17.88 -16.89
N ARG A 60 4.52 18.86 -16.23
CA ARG A 60 3.19 18.72 -15.61
C ARG A 60 2.10 18.42 -16.63
N LEU A 61 2.14 19.04 -17.82
CA LEU A 61 1.20 18.73 -18.90
C LEU A 61 1.40 17.31 -19.43
N ALA A 62 2.66 16.89 -19.60
CA ALA A 62 2.97 15.53 -20.03
C ALA A 62 2.48 14.48 -19.01
N GLU A 63 2.69 14.72 -17.71
CA GLU A 63 2.17 13.85 -16.64
C GLU A 63 0.64 13.78 -16.64
N TYR A 64 -0.04 14.91 -16.81
CA TYR A 64 -1.50 14.96 -16.92
C TYR A 64 -2.01 14.16 -18.13
N ASP A 65 -1.41 14.36 -19.31
CA ASP A 65 -1.82 13.64 -20.52
C ASP A 65 -1.54 12.13 -20.41
N ASN A 66 -0.41 11.76 -19.81
CA ASN A 66 -0.05 10.36 -19.58
C ASN A 66 -1.00 9.68 -18.58
N THR A 67 -1.31 10.33 -17.47
CA THR A 67 -2.26 9.80 -16.47
C THR A 67 -3.66 9.68 -17.05
N ARG A 68 -4.10 10.64 -17.88
CA ARG A 68 -5.37 10.56 -18.61
C ARG A 68 -5.39 9.37 -19.57
N LYS A 69 -4.35 9.19 -20.39
CA LYS A 69 -4.23 8.06 -21.33
C LYS A 69 -4.21 6.71 -20.60
N ALA A 70 -3.43 6.60 -19.54
CA ALA A 70 -3.37 5.40 -18.70
C ALA A 70 -4.75 5.07 -18.12
N ALA A 71 -5.44 6.07 -17.54
CA ALA A 71 -6.77 5.86 -16.97
C ALA A 71 -7.81 5.42 -18.02
N THR A 72 -7.73 5.93 -19.25
CA THR A 72 -8.62 5.48 -20.34
C THR A 72 -8.33 4.05 -20.77
N ALA A 73 -7.04 3.65 -20.82
CA ALA A 73 -6.65 2.28 -21.15
C ALA A 73 -7.00 1.28 -20.03
N ASP A 74 -6.88 1.71 -18.77
CA ASP A 74 -7.34 0.94 -17.62
C ASP A 74 -8.86 0.73 -17.67
N LEU A 75 -9.63 1.75 -18.05
CA LEU A 75 -11.07 1.62 -18.24
C LEU A 75 -11.41 0.65 -19.37
N SER A 76 -10.77 0.74 -20.54
CA SER A 76 -11.07 -0.15 -21.67
C SER A 76 -10.75 -1.61 -21.32
N SER A 77 -9.57 -1.86 -20.77
CA SER A 77 -9.15 -3.22 -20.37
C SER A 77 -10.05 -3.82 -19.28
N THR A 78 -10.52 -3.02 -18.33
CA THR A 78 -11.45 -3.50 -17.29
C THR A 78 -12.86 -3.75 -17.84
N LEU A 79 -13.31 -2.97 -18.82
CA LEU A 79 -14.57 -3.24 -19.53
C LEU A 79 -14.51 -4.55 -20.32
N GLU A 80 -13.40 -4.81 -21.01
CA GLU A 80 -13.16 -6.06 -21.73
C GLU A 80 -13.14 -7.26 -20.78
N LYS A 81 -12.46 -7.16 -19.64
CA LYS A 81 -12.48 -8.23 -18.61
C LYS A 81 -13.89 -8.57 -18.16
N ILE A 82 -14.77 -7.57 -17.99
CA ILE A 82 -16.18 -7.80 -17.62
C ILE A 82 -16.95 -8.51 -18.74
N ASP A 83 -16.60 -8.24 -20.01
CA ASP A 83 -17.22 -8.93 -21.14
C ASP A 83 -16.84 -10.40 -21.20
N TYR A 84 -15.54 -10.69 -21.04
CA TYR A 84 -15.01 -12.04 -21.10
C TYR A 84 -15.33 -12.90 -19.86
N ASP A 85 -15.72 -12.28 -18.75
CA ASP A 85 -16.06 -12.98 -17.51
C ASP A 85 -17.30 -13.87 -17.69
N GLN A 86 -17.09 -15.19 -17.83
CA GLN A 86 -18.18 -16.16 -18.02
C GLN A 86 -18.94 -16.47 -16.71
N SER A 87 -18.44 -16.04 -15.55
CA SER A 87 -19.11 -16.27 -14.27
C SER A 87 -20.32 -15.35 -14.05
N LEU A 88 -20.44 -14.29 -14.83
CA LEU A 88 -21.45 -13.25 -14.67
C LEU A 88 -22.59 -13.41 -15.66
N THR A 89 -23.81 -13.16 -15.18
CA THR A 89 -24.96 -12.99 -16.05
C THR A 89 -24.87 -11.70 -16.88
N ASN A 90 -25.55 -11.65 -18.02
CA ASN A 90 -25.59 -10.46 -18.87
C ASN A 90 -26.09 -9.20 -18.13
N ASN A 91 -27.03 -9.36 -17.20
CA ASN A 91 -27.55 -8.26 -16.38
C ASN A 91 -26.50 -7.72 -15.41
N GLU A 92 -25.71 -8.60 -14.80
CA GLU A 92 -24.61 -8.22 -13.91
C GLU A 92 -23.48 -7.53 -14.68
N LYS A 93 -23.13 -8.05 -15.86
CA LYS A 93 -22.16 -7.41 -16.76
C LYS A 93 -22.60 -5.99 -17.10
N LYS A 94 -23.85 -5.80 -17.54
CA LYS A 94 -24.43 -4.47 -17.82
C LYS A 94 -24.33 -3.55 -16.61
N LYS A 95 -24.71 -4.03 -15.41
CA LYS A 95 -24.66 -3.24 -14.17
C LYS A 95 -23.23 -2.86 -13.77
N ARG A 96 -22.27 -3.80 -13.86
CA ARG A 96 -20.85 -3.54 -13.55
C ARG A 96 -20.24 -2.53 -14.52
N LYS A 97 -20.46 -2.69 -15.83
CA LYS A 97 -20.03 -1.73 -16.85
C LYS A 97 -20.61 -0.34 -16.62
N PHE A 98 -21.91 -0.25 -16.35
CA PHE A 98 -22.56 1.03 -16.08
C PHE A 98 -21.94 1.72 -14.86
N ASN A 99 -21.76 0.99 -13.76
CA ASN A 99 -21.14 1.55 -12.55
C ASN A 99 -19.70 1.97 -12.77
N LEU A 100 -18.94 1.21 -13.56
CA LEU A 100 -17.55 1.53 -13.89
C LEU A 100 -17.45 2.81 -14.73
N LYS A 101 -18.23 2.90 -15.82
CA LYS A 101 -18.32 4.12 -16.65
C LYS A 101 -18.79 5.32 -15.84
N ARG A 102 -19.78 5.13 -14.96
CA ARG A 102 -20.28 6.19 -14.06
C ARG A 102 -19.18 6.68 -13.12
N LYS A 103 -18.46 5.77 -12.44
CA LYS A 103 -17.34 6.13 -11.56
C LYS A 103 -16.26 6.86 -12.34
N PHE A 104 -15.85 6.33 -13.49
CA PHE A 104 -14.85 6.96 -14.34
C PHE A 104 -15.28 8.35 -14.78
N SER A 105 -16.54 8.55 -15.15
CA SER A 105 -17.08 9.86 -15.56
C SER A 105 -17.08 10.91 -14.44
N ALA A 106 -17.03 10.50 -13.17
CA ALA A 106 -17.01 11.40 -12.02
C ALA A 106 -15.59 11.69 -11.49
N THR A 107 -14.58 10.88 -11.84
CA THR A 107 -13.21 11.02 -11.31
C THR A 107 -12.31 11.88 -12.19
N THR A 108 -11.80 12.98 -11.65
CA THR A 108 -10.81 13.86 -12.30
C THR A 108 -9.42 13.22 -12.35
N VAL A 109 -8.50 13.77 -13.16
CA VAL A 109 -7.12 13.28 -13.21
C VAL A 109 -6.40 13.60 -11.89
N THR A 110 -6.67 14.77 -11.29
CA THR A 110 -6.18 15.11 -9.95
C THR A 110 -6.61 14.07 -8.91
N ASP A 111 -7.87 13.63 -8.91
CA ASP A 111 -8.34 12.61 -7.97
C ASP A 111 -7.59 11.27 -8.14
N ILE A 112 -7.20 10.94 -9.37
CA ILE A 112 -6.43 9.73 -9.68
C ILE A 112 -5.00 9.86 -9.14
N MET A 113 -4.37 11.03 -9.34
CA MET A 113 -3.03 11.31 -8.82
C MET A 113 -3.01 11.31 -7.29
N ASP A 114 -3.96 11.98 -6.64
CA ASP A 114 -4.07 12.04 -5.19
C ASP A 114 -4.24 10.65 -4.56
N LYS A 115 -5.03 9.78 -5.19
CA LYS A 115 -5.20 8.39 -4.74
C LYS A 115 -3.88 7.63 -4.85
N ARG A 116 -3.17 7.74 -5.98
CA ARG A 116 -1.88 7.07 -6.17
C ARG A 116 -0.86 7.55 -5.14
N GLN A 117 -0.77 8.85 -4.89
CA GLN A 117 0.16 9.41 -3.90
C GLN A 117 -0.14 8.92 -2.48
N LYS A 118 -1.42 8.86 -2.08
CA LYS A 118 -1.83 8.30 -0.78
C LYS A 118 -1.42 6.83 -0.61
N HIS A 119 -1.57 6.02 -1.66
CA HIS A 119 -1.17 4.61 -1.63
C HIS A 119 0.35 4.43 -1.48
N HIS A 120 1.15 5.22 -2.19
CA HIS A 120 2.61 5.18 -2.04
C HIS A 120 3.06 5.53 -0.62
N ASN A 121 2.46 6.54 0.01
CA ASN A 121 2.83 6.94 1.37
C ASN A 121 2.48 5.84 2.40
N ALA A 122 1.31 5.21 2.27
CA ALA A 122 0.87 4.17 3.20
C ALA A 122 1.68 2.87 3.09
N LEU A 123 2.06 2.45 1.88
CA LEU A 123 2.83 1.21 1.68
C LEU A 123 4.33 1.39 1.89
N SER A 124 4.90 2.53 1.47
CA SER A 124 6.34 2.82 1.65
C SER A 124 6.72 2.84 3.12
N GLY A 125 5.90 3.44 3.99
CA GLY A 125 6.16 3.44 5.43
C GLY A 125 6.14 2.04 6.05
N VAL A 126 5.31 1.13 5.53
CA VAL A 126 5.25 -0.26 6.02
C VAL A 126 6.44 -1.08 5.53
N GLU A 127 6.85 -0.91 4.27
CA GLU A 127 8.00 -1.61 3.68
C GLU A 127 9.33 -1.23 4.38
N GLU A 128 9.52 0.04 4.69
CA GLU A 128 10.70 0.49 5.44
C GLU A 128 10.78 -0.10 6.85
N ILE A 129 9.64 -0.18 7.55
CA ILE A 129 9.56 -0.81 8.87
C ILE A 129 9.85 -2.31 8.77
N GLN A 130 9.35 -2.98 7.72
CA GLN A 130 9.62 -4.40 7.50
C GLN A 130 11.09 -4.67 7.20
N ARG A 131 11.75 -3.83 6.37
CA ARG A 131 13.19 -3.93 6.10
C ARG A 131 14.02 -3.78 7.38
N LYS A 132 13.78 -2.73 8.17
CA LYS A 132 14.47 -2.52 9.45
C LYS A 132 14.31 -3.71 10.40
N ARG A 133 13.10 -4.27 10.50
CA ARG A 133 12.85 -5.47 11.32
C ARG A 133 13.55 -6.72 10.80
N GLN A 134 13.74 -6.86 9.49
CA GLN A 134 14.50 -7.96 8.91
C GLN A 134 15.99 -7.81 9.19
N GLU A 135 16.55 -6.62 8.98
CA GLU A 135 17.96 -6.29 9.28
C GLU A 135 18.29 -6.54 10.77
N GLU A 136 17.43 -6.12 11.69
CA GLU A 136 17.60 -6.39 13.13
C GLU A 136 17.58 -7.88 13.47
N ARG A 137 16.74 -8.66 12.79
CA ARG A 137 16.67 -10.12 12.99
C ARG A 137 17.92 -10.81 12.45
N GLU A 138 18.42 -10.36 11.31
CA GLU A 138 19.65 -10.89 10.71
C GLU A 138 20.87 -10.53 11.57
N ALA A 139 20.98 -9.30 12.04
CA ALA A 139 22.03 -8.88 12.98
C ALA A 139 22.00 -9.70 14.28
N LYS A 140 20.83 -9.96 14.86
CA LYS A 140 20.71 -10.82 16.04
C LYS A 140 21.10 -12.28 15.76
N LYS A 141 20.81 -12.80 14.56
CA LYS A 141 21.21 -14.15 14.16
C LYS A 141 22.72 -14.27 14.00
N THR A 142 23.36 -13.31 13.32
CA THR A 142 24.82 -13.30 13.12
C THR A 142 25.55 -13.18 14.45
N GLU A 143 25.08 -12.31 15.36
CA GLU A 143 25.64 -12.16 16.69
C GLU A 143 25.56 -13.47 17.50
N ARG A 144 24.41 -14.17 17.47
CA ARG A 144 24.27 -15.47 18.13
C ARG A 144 25.25 -16.51 17.57
N GLN A 145 25.40 -16.57 16.24
CA GLN A 145 26.33 -17.48 15.59
C GLN A 145 27.78 -17.19 15.96
N LEU A 146 28.17 -15.91 16.06
CA LEU A 146 29.51 -15.51 16.51
C LEU A 146 29.75 -15.95 17.96
N ARG A 147 28.81 -15.67 18.88
CA ARG A 147 28.91 -16.11 20.28
C ARG A 147 29.02 -17.64 20.39
N GLU A 148 28.28 -18.39 19.58
CA GLU A 148 28.37 -19.85 19.57
C GLU A 148 29.72 -20.36 19.06
N LYS A 149 30.27 -19.74 17.99
CA LYS A 149 31.60 -20.07 17.48
C LYS A 149 32.67 -19.80 18.54
N GLU A 150 32.64 -18.63 19.19
CA GLU A 150 33.58 -18.31 20.27
C GLU A 150 33.49 -19.28 21.45
N LYS A 151 32.26 -19.64 21.88
CA LYS A 151 32.06 -20.64 22.93
C LYS A 151 32.66 -21.98 22.54
N LYS A 152 32.45 -22.45 21.30
CA LYS A 152 33.03 -23.71 20.80
C LYS A 152 34.56 -23.67 20.85
N VAL A 153 35.18 -22.58 20.40
CA VAL A 153 36.64 -22.39 20.44
C VAL A 153 37.16 -22.43 21.88
N ARG A 154 36.51 -21.71 22.81
CA ARG A 154 36.90 -21.71 24.23
C ARG A 154 36.79 -23.10 24.86
N VAL A 155 35.72 -23.84 24.54
CA VAL A 155 35.53 -25.22 25.03
C VAL A 155 36.59 -26.16 24.47
N GLN A 156 36.91 -26.07 23.18
CA GLN A 156 37.97 -26.87 22.56
C GLN A 156 39.35 -26.57 23.18
N ALA A 157 39.68 -25.29 23.38
CA ALA A 157 40.91 -24.88 24.05
C ALA A 157 40.98 -25.40 25.50
N ARG A 158 39.86 -25.42 26.23
CA ARG A 158 39.81 -26.02 27.57
C ARG A 158 40.00 -27.53 27.53
N LYS A 159 39.38 -28.23 26.58
CA LYS A 159 39.52 -29.69 26.40
C LYS A 159 40.96 -30.07 26.05
N SER A 160 41.60 -29.38 25.11
CA SER A 160 43.00 -29.63 24.74
C SER A 160 43.95 -29.37 25.90
N ARG A 161 43.75 -28.27 26.64
CA ARG A 161 44.55 -27.96 27.84
C ARG A 161 44.40 -29.02 28.92
N ASN A 162 43.16 -29.46 29.20
CA ASN A 162 42.89 -30.53 30.16
C ASN A 162 43.50 -31.87 29.72
N ALA A 163 43.48 -32.21 28.43
CA ALA A 163 44.11 -33.42 27.91
C ALA A 163 45.64 -33.40 28.08
N LEU A 164 46.28 -32.25 27.86
CA LEU A 164 47.71 -32.06 28.14
C LEU A 164 48.03 -32.24 29.63
N PHE A 165 47.19 -31.70 30.52
CA PHE A 165 47.34 -31.92 31.96
C PHE A 165 47.12 -33.39 32.35
N ALA A 166 46.14 -34.09 31.76
CA ALA A 166 45.89 -35.51 32.04
C ALA A 166 47.09 -36.39 31.69
N LYS A 167 47.78 -36.13 30.57
CA LYS A 167 49.03 -36.82 30.21
C LYS A 167 50.14 -36.59 31.23
N ARG A 168 50.22 -35.39 31.82
CA ARG A 168 51.25 -35.02 32.81
C ARG A 168 50.94 -35.49 34.24
N THR A 169 49.69 -35.47 34.67
CA THR A 169 49.32 -35.63 36.10
C THR A 169 48.40 -36.83 36.37
N LYS A 170 48.06 -37.62 35.35
CA LYS A 170 47.09 -38.76 35.35
C LYS A 170 45.65 -38.42 35.80
N LYS A 171 45.42 -37.31 36.52
CA LYS A 171 44.11 -36.88 37.05
C LYS A 171 43.45 -35.73 36.27
N GLY A 172 44.11 -35.17 35.25
CA GLY A 172 43.53 -34.11 34.40
C GLY A 172 43.42 -32.73 35.06
N GLN A 173 44.04 -32.56 36.23
CA GLN A 173 44.08 -31.30 36.98
C GLN A 173 45.53 -30.79 37.11
N PRO A 174 45.75 -29.46 37.11
CA PRO A 174 47.05 -28.88 37.41
C PRO A 174 47.44 -29.13 38.87
N VAL A 175 48.67 -29.61 39.10
CA VAL A 175 49.29 -29.73 40.43
C VAL A 175 49.53 -28.32 40.99
N MET A 176 49.57 -28.17 42.33
CA MET A 176 49.63 -26.87 43.02
C MET A 176 50.66 -25.87 42.46
N SER A 177 51.83 -26.31 42.00
CA SER A 177 52.84 -25.45 41.32
C SER A 177 52.34 -24.89 39.99
N SER A 178 51.76 -25.74 39.13
CA SER A 178 51.18 -25.35 37.83
C SER A 178 49.85 -24.58 37.93
N ARG A 179 49.22 -24.54 39.12
CA ARG A 179 48.03 -23.70 39.39
C ARG A 179 48.38 -22.22 39.41
N MET A 180 49.55 -21.87 39.95
CA MET A 180 50.02 -20.49 40.07
C MET A 180 50.37 -19.91 38.69
N GLU A 181 51.09 -20.67 37.85
CA GLU A 181 51.37 -20.28 36.44
C GLU A 181 50.09 -20.14 35.61
N SER A 182 49.11 -21.04 35.78
CA SER A 182 47.82 -20.93 35.09
C SER A 182 46.98 -19.75 35.57
N LEU A 183 47.16 -19.30 36.81
CA LEU A 183 46.50 -18.11 37.34
C LEU A 183 47.14 -16.85 36.75
N LEU A 184 48.48 -16.79 36.70
CA LEU A 184 49.24 -15.71 36.07
C LEU A 184 48.88 -15.55 34.58
N GLN A 185 48.84 -16.63 33.80
CA GLN A 185 48.41 -16.60 32.40
C GLN A 185 46.97 -16.14 32.16
N LYS A 186 46.10 -16.21 33.19
CA LYS A 186 44.72 -15.70 33.11
C LYS A 186 44.62 -14.22 33.47
N ILE A 187 45.62 -13.67 34.15
CA ILE A 187 45.70 -12.24 34.51
C ILE A 187 46.36 -11.46 33.38
N GLU A 188 47.30 -12.07 32.65
CA GLU A 188 48.00 -11.46 31.50
C GLU A 188 47.20 -11.49 30.17
N ARG A 189 45.99 -12.08 30.15
CA ARG A 189 45.09 -12.11 28.99
C ARG A 189 43.76 -11.43 29.32
#